data_AF-A0AAU5XK68-F1
#
_entry.id   AF-A0AAU5XK68-F1
#
_cell.length_a   1.000
_cell.length_b   1.000
_cell.length_c   1.000
_cell.angle_alpha   90.00
_cell.angle_beta   90.00
_cell.angle_gamma   90.00
#
_symmetry.space_group_name_H-M   'P 1'
#
loop_
_entity.id
_entity.type
_entity.pdbx_description
1 polymer ?
#
loop_
_entity_poly.entity_id
_entity_poly.type
_entity_poly.pdbx_seq_one_letter_code
_entity_poly.pdbx_strand_id
1 'polypeptide(L)'
;MLVAGRVKVLRDSPGGSVLVLAVRGPGEILGEISILGGADRSATVIAVDRCETRVIPAERFLLLVRSLGLESELLRHAMSRIREGEAWRAEMAALPAGPRIMRTLLRLAAPARTMPVDVGLDQTELGQAAGLARSTVAAELARLREQGLIATSRRRIVIIDLSRLRALAASDHGNV
;
A
#
# COMPACT_ATOMS: atom_id res chain seq x y z
N MET A 1 14.95 -6.17 5.46
CA MET A 1 14.87 -4.76 5.04
C MET A 1 14.90 -4.68 3.52
N LEU A 2 14.04 -3.86 2.92
CA LEU A 2 14.00 -3.63 1.49
C LEU A 2 15.00 -2.53 1.10
N VAL A 3 15.97 -2.85 0.25
CA VAL A 3 17.03 -1.94 -0.19
C VAL A 3 16.66 -1.24 -1.48
N ALA A 4 16.08 -1.98 -2.43
CA ALA A 4 15.62 -1.47 -3.72
C ALA A 4 14.35 -2.22 -4.17
N GLY A 5 13.58 -1.59 -5.06
CA GLY A 5 12.32 -2.11 -5.57
C GLY A 5 11.13 -1.88 -4.62
N ARG A 6 9.98 -2.45 -4.98
CA ARG A 6 8.74 -2.37 -4.20
C ARG A 6 8.12 -3.75 -4.02
N VAL A 7 7.44 -3.93 -2.90
CA VAL A 7 6.71 -5.16 -2.57
C VAL A 7 5.28 -4.82 -2.17
N LYS A 8 4.34 -5.72 -2.45
CA LYS A 8 2.98 -5.66 -1.93
C LYS A 8 2.82 -6.65 -0.77
N VAL A 9 2.08 -6.23 0.24
CA VAL A 9 1.76 -6.99 1.44
C VAL A 9 0.32 -7.47 1.32
N LEU A 10 0.12 -8.76 1.45
CA LEU A 10 -1.11 -9.48 1.16
C LEU A 10 -1.54 -10.29 2.37
N ARG A 11 -2.86 -10.41 2.58
CA ARG A 11 -3.41 -11.30 3.60
C ARG A 11 -4.57 -12.08 3.04
N ASP A 12 -4.60 -13.37 3.31
CA ASP A 12 -5.72 -14.21 2.94
C ASP A 12 -6.95 -13.85 3.76
N SER A 13 -8.08 -13.74 3.09
CA SER A 13 -9.40 -13.61 3.68
C SER A 13 -9.99 -15.00 3.91
N PRO A 14 -10.80 -15.21 4.97
CA PRO A 14 -11.50 -16.48 5.20
C PRO A 14 -12.32 -16.98 4.01
N GLY A 15 -12.78 -16.07 3.13
CA GLY A 15 -13.51 -16.40 1.90
C GLY A 15 -12.64 -16.77 0.69
N GLY A 16 -11.33 -17.01 0.87
CA GLY A 16 -10.40 -17.38 -0.22
C GLY A 16 -9.98 -16.23 -1.15
N SER A 17 -10.44 -15.00 -0.88
CA SER A 17 -9.92 -13.80 -1.53
C SER A 17 -8.64 -13.32 -0.84
N VAL A 18 -7.81 -12.58 -1.57
CA VAL A 18 -6.61 -11.96 -0.99
C VAL A 18 -6.88 -10.48 -0.80
N LEU A 19 -6.44 -9.91 0.32
CA LEU A 19 -6.50 -8.48 0.59
C LEU A 19 -5.12 -7.86 0.43
N VAL A 20 -5.01 -6.81 -0.40
CA VAL A 20 -3.79 -6.00 -0.46
C VAL A 20 -3.81 -5.00 0.69
N LEU A 21 -2.90 -5.18 1.65
CA LEU A 21 -2.79 -4.31 2.82
C LEU A 21 -1.98 -3.04 2.53
N ALA A 22 -0.89 -3.18 1.78
CA ALA A 22 0.01 -2.06 1.48
C ALA A 22 0.98 -2.37 0.34
N VAL A 23 1.62 -1.33 -0.19
CA VAL A 23 2.87 -1.42 -0.97
C VAL A 23 3.98 -0.75 -0.17
N ARG A 24 5.12 -1.42 -0.08
CA ARG A 24 6.32 -0.97 0.65
C ARG A 24 7.48 -0.78 -0.32
N GLY A 25 8.34 0.19 -0.02
CA GLY A 25 9.49 0.53 -0.85
C GLY A 25 10.81 0.55 -0.08
N PRO A 26 11.88 1.08 -0.70
CA PRO A 26 13.21 1.11 -0.11
C PRO A 26 13.24 1.79 1.27
N GLY A 27 13.94 1.17 2.22
CA GLY A 27 14.05 1.59 3.62
C GLY A 27 13.08 0.88 4.57
N GLU A 28 12.07 0.19 4.03
CA GLU A 28 11.06 -0.47 4.87
C GLU A 28 11.59 -1.77 5.49
N ILE A 29 11.22 -1.99 6.75
CA ILE A 29 11.37 -3.28 7.43
C ILE A 29 10.15 -4.13 7.07
N LEU A 30 10.40 -5.43 6.83
CA LEU A 30 9.38 -6.40 6.44
C LEU A 30 9.46 -7.58 7.41
N GLY A 31 8.31 -7.98 7.96
CA GLY A 31 8.19 -9.13 8.86
C GLY A 31 8.51 -8.81 10.33
N GLU A 32 8.67 -7.54 10.66
CA GLU A 32 8.87 -7.01 12.01
C GLU A 32 7.68 -7.32 12.93
N ILE A 33 6.46 -7.34 12.38
CA ILE A 33 5.24 -7.58 13.15
C ILE A 33 5.26 -8.99 13.77
N SER A 34 5.70 -10.01 13.02
CA SER A 34 5.81 -11.37 13.56
C SER A 34 6.85 -11.46 14.68
N ILE A 35 7.97 -10.76 14.52
CA ILE A 35 9.05 -10.74 15.52
C ILE A 35 8.58 -10.05 16.81
N LEU A 36 7.89 -8.90 16.69
CA LEU A 36 7.45 -8.11 17.84
C LEU A 36 6.18 -8.65 18.50
N GLY A 37 5.28 -9.19 17.71
CA GLY A 37 4.01 -9.74 18.16
C GLY A 37 4.12 -11.17 18.70
N GLY A 38 5.28 -11.82 18.58
CA GLY A 38 5.49 -13.20 19.03
C GLY A 38 4.60 -14.22 18.32
N ALA A 39 4.13 -13.89 17.11
CA ALA A 39 3.18 -14.68 16.34
C ALA A 39 3.76 -15.08 14.99
N ASP A 40 3.09 -16.02 14.32
CA ASP A 40 3.43 -16.44 12.97
C ASP A 40 3.39 -15.29 11.95
N ARG A 41 3.74 -15.60 10.69
CA ARG A 41 3.66 -14.64 9.58
C ARG A 41 2.27 -14.04 9.51
N SER A 42 2.18 -12.72 9.70
CA SER A 42 0.90 -12.00 9.69
C SER A 42 0.38 -11.68 8.28
N ALA A 43 1.25 -11.80 7.27
CA ALA A 43 0.97 -11.47 5.88
C ALA A 43 2.01 -12.11 4.93
N THR A 44 1.61 -12.26 3.67
CA THR A 44 2.46 -12.65 2.54
C THR A 44 3.04 -11.41 1.87
N VAL A 45 4.31 -11.45 1.46
CA VAL A 45 4.98 -10.33 0.77
C VAL A 45 5.40 -10.78 -0.62
N ILE A 46 4.96 -10.04 -1.64
CA ILE A 46 5.26 -10.35 -3.05
C ILE A 46 5.94 -9.15 -3.70
N ALA A 47 6.99 -9.41 -4.47
CA ALA A 47 7.67 -8.39 -5.25
C ALA A 47 6.74 -7.78 -6.32
N VAL A 48 6.73 -6.45 -6.41
CA VAL A 48 6.07 -5.69 -7.48
C VAL A 48 7.07 -5.40 -8.59
N ASP A 49 8.27 -4.97 -8.19
CA ASP A 49 9.40 -4.77 -9.10
C ASP A 49 10.56 -5.72 -8.73
N ARG A 50 11.66 -5.68 -9.49
CA ARG A 50 12.92 -6.32 -9.06
C ARG A 50 13.34 -5.72 -7.72
N CYS A 51 13.47 -6.57 -6.71
CA CYS A 51 13.80 -6.15 -5.34
C CYS A 51 15.21 -6.58 -4.94
N GLU A 52 15.84 -5.75 -4.12
CA GLU A 52 17.04 -6.12 -3.36
C GLU A 52 16.69 -6.07 -1.87
N THR A 53 17.03 -7.11 -1.12
CA THR A 53 16.73 -7.17 0.32
C THR A 53 17.95 -7.56 1.13
N ARG A 54 18.01 -7.04 2.36
CA ARG A 54 18.92 -7.50 3.41
C ARG A 54 18.12 -8.31 4.42
N VAL A 55 18.48 -9.58 4.56
CA VAL A 55 17.86 -10.49 5.52
C VAL A 55 18.66 -10.48 6.81
N ILE A 56 17.98 -10.23 7.92
CA ILE A 56 18.56 -10.26 9.26
C ILE A 56 17.77 -11.28 10.06
N PRO A 57 18.40 -12.32 10.65
CA PRO A 57 17.74 -13.25 11.55
C PRO A 57 17.06 -12.53 12.72
N ALA A 58 15.91 -13.05 13.18
CA ALA A 58 15.10 -12.37 14.20
C ALA A 58 15.87 -12.09 15.50
N GLU A 59 16.62 -13.08 15.99
CA GLU A 59 17.49 -12.95 17.17
C GLU A 59 18.52 -11.81 17.01
N ARG A 60 19.18 -11.74 15.85
CA ARG A 60 20.17 -10.70 15.54
C ARG A 60 19.52 -9.33 15.41
N PHE A 61 18.33 -9.26 14.83
CA PHE A 61 17.57 -8.02 14.74
C PHE A 61 17.21 -7.49 16.13
N LEU A 62 16.69 -8.34 17.02
CA LEU A 62 16.35 -7.95 18.39
C LEU A 62 17.57 -7.51 19.19
N LEU A 63 18.70 -8.21 19.04
CA LEU A 63 19.97 -7.80 19.65
C LEU A 63 20.44 -6.44 19.14
N LEU A 64 20.37 -6.20 17.82
CA LEU A 64 20.73 -4.91 17.23
C LEU A 64 19.87 -3.77 17.78
N VAL A 65 18.55 -3.97 17.81
CA VAL A 65 17.59 -2.99 18.34
C VAL A 65 17.97 -2.59 19.78
N ARG A 66 18.25 -3.58 20.64
CA ARG A 66 18.65 -3.32 22.03
C ARG A 66 20.02 -2.65 22.14
N SER A 67 21.01 -3.16 21.42
CA SER A 67 22.40 -2.67 21.50
C SER A 67 22.56 -1.24 21.00
N LEU A 68 21.67 -0.81 20.09
CA LEU A 68 21.68 0.51 19.48
C LEU A 68 20.62 1.45 20.07
N GLY A 69 19.80 1.00 21.03
CA GLY A 69 18.75 1.80 21.65
C GLY A 69 17.61 2.21 20.69
N LEU A 70 17.24 1.33 19.75
CA LEU A 70 16.26 1.60 18.67
C LEU A 70 14.83 1.18 19.02
N GLU A 71 14.53 0.88 20.28
CA GLU A 71 13.21 0.41 20.71
C GLU A 71 12.12 1.45 20.42
N SER A 72 12.42 2.72 20.65
CA SER A 72 11.47 3.82 20.44
C SER A 72 11.16 4.03 18.96
N GLU A 73 12.16 3.91 18.09
CA GLU A 73 12.03 3.96 16.64
C GLU A 73 11.17 2.81 16.15
N LEU A 74 11.40 1.61 16.67
CA LEU A 74 10.64 0.43 16.32
C LEU A 74 9.18 0.53 16.77
N LEU A 75 8.93 1.06 17.98
CA LEU A 75 7.59 1.35 18.46
C LEU A 75 6.89 2.43 17.61
N ARG A 76 7.58 3.52 17.26
CA ARG A 76 7.05 4.55 16.35
C ARG A 76 6.70 3.97 14.99
N HIS A 77 7.53 3.07 14.47
CA HIS A 77 7.25 2.36 13.21
C HIS A 77 5.98 1.50 13.32
N ALA A 78 5.86 0.68 14.37
CA ALA A 78 4.66 -0.11 14.63
C ALA A 78 3.39 0.76 14.76
N MET A 79 3.48 1.87 15.49
CA MET A 79 2.37 2.84 15.61
C MET A 79 2.01 3.49 14.27
N SER A 80 2.97 3.69 13.36
CA SER A 80 2.69 4.14 12.00
C SER A 80 1.85 3.10 11.25
N ARG A 81 2.19 1.81 11.36
CA ARG A 81 1.39 0.72 10.73
C ARG A 81 -0.04 0.69 11.24
N ILE A 82 -0.23 0.88 12.54
CA ILE A 82 -1.57 0.94 13.14
C ILE A 82 -2.35 2.10 12.55
N ARG A 83 -1.79 3.33 12.57
CA ARG A 83 -2.43 4.53 12.01
C ARG A 83 -2.77 4.38 10.52
N GLU A 84 -1.90 3.77 9.72
CA GLU A 84 -2.18 3.45 8.32
C GLU A 84 -3.43 2.57 8.18
N GLY A 85 -3.54 1.53 9.02
CA GLY A 85 -4.71 0.64 9.04
C GLY A 85 -5.99 1.34 9.53
N GLU A 86 -5.90 2.26 10.50
CA GLU A 86 -7.06 3.05 10.96
C GLU A 86 -7.55 4.01 9.88
N ALA A 87 -6.63 4.72 9.23
CA ALA A 87 -6.95 5.61 8.12
C ALA A 87 -7.64 4.85 6.98
N TRP A 88 -7.15 3.66 6.63
CA TRP A 88 -7.79 2.80 5.65
C TRP A 88 -9.21 2.38 6.06
N ARG A 89 -9.41 1.96 7.32
CA ARG A 89 -10.75 1.62 7.84
C ARG A 89 -11.71 2.81 7.76
N ALA A 90 -11.25 4.00 8.15
CA ALA A 90 -12.04 5.22 8.07
C ALA A 90 -12.43 5.56 6.62
N GLU A 91 -11.50 5.44 5.67
CA GLU A 91 -11.76 5.65 4.24
C GLU A 91 -12.81 4.67 3.70
N MET A 92 -12.75 3.39 4.08
CA MET A 92 -13.74 2.40 3.67
C MET A 92 -15.14 2.69 4.19
N ALA A 93 -15.23 3.21 5.41
CA ALA A 93 -16.50 3.54 6.05
C ALA A 93 -17.12 4.84 5.51
N ALA A 94 -16.30 5.84 5.20
CA ALA A 94 -16.77 7.20 4.94
C ALA A 94 -16.79 7.60 3.45
N LEU A 95 -15.86 7.09 2.63
CA LEU A 95 -15.66 7.64 1.28
C LEU A 95 -16.41 6.85 0.21
N PRO A 96 -17.04 7.51 -0.78
CA PRO A 96 -17.58 6.82 -1.95
C PRO A 96 -16.47 6.24 -2.84
N ALA A 97 -16.85 5.48 -3.87
CA ALA A 97 -15.91 4.70 -4.69
C ALA A 97 -14.80 5.54 -5.34
N GLY A 98 -15.14 6.66 -5.98
CA GLY A 98 -14.16 7.53 -6.66
C GLY A 98 -13.03 8.03 -5.76
N PRO A 99 -13.33 8.77 -4.67
CA PRO A 99 -12.32 9.25 -3.73
C PRO A 99 -11.51 8.12 -3.10
N ARG A 100 -12.17 7.00 -2.82
CA ARG A 100 -11.52 5.80 -2.27
C ARG A 100 -10.51 5.20 -3.24
N ILE A 101 -10.83 5.13 -4.54
CA ILE A 101 -9.88 4.70 -5.59
C ILE A 101 -8.71 5.68 -5.69
N MET A 102 -8.96 6.98 -5.73
CA MET A 102 -7.90 7.98 -5.83
C MET A 102 -6.95 7.93 -4.63
N ARG A 103 -7.46 7.88 -3.40
CA ARG A 103 -6.63 7.75 -2.19
C ARG A 103 -5.88 6.42 -2.14
N THR A 104 -6.49 5.33 -2.62
CA THR A 104 -5.81 4.04 -2.72
C THR A 104 -4.65 4.09 -3.71
N LEU A 105 -4.85 4.67 -4.90
CA LEU A 105 -3.78 4.88 -5.87
C LEU A 105 -2.64 5.71 -5.29
N LEU A 106 -2.95 6.81 -4.61
CA LEU A 106 -1.97 7.68 -3.96
C LEU A 106 -1.17 6.95 -2.87
N ARG A 107 -1.84 6.15 -2.03
CA ARG A 107 -1.20 5.35 -0.98
C ARG A 107 -0.26 4.31 -1.56
N LEU A 108 -0.68 3.61 -2.61
CA LEU A 108 0.12 2.55 -3.25
C LEU A 108 1.28 3.13 -4.09
N ALA A 109 1.13 4.35 -4.59
CA ALA A 109 2.17 5.08 -5.31
C ALA A 109 3.20 5.76 -4.39
N ALA A 110 2.88 5.97 -3.11
CA ALA A 110 3.74 6.68 -2.16
C ALA A 110 5.20 6.20 -2.10
N PRO A 111 5.51 4.88 -2.25
CA PRO A 111 6.90 4.42 -2.23
C PRO A 111 7.70 4.73 -3.51
N ALA A 112 7.05 5.18 -4.59
CA ALA A 112 7.71 5.51 -5.83
C ALA A 112 8.42 6.87 -5.75
N ARG A 113 9.59 6.98 -6.39
CA ARG A 113 10.46 8.16 -6.31
C ARG A 113 10.50 8.99 -7.60
N THR A 114 9.89 8.51 -8.68
CA THR A 114 9.94 9.11 -10.02
C THR A 114 8.57 9.05 -10.70
N MET A 115 8.28 10.02 -11.56
CA MET A 115 7.09 10.04 -12.41
C MET A 115 7.41 9.58 -13.84
N PRO A 116 6.46 8.95 -14.56
CA PRO A 116 5.14 8.51 -14.08
C PRO A 116 5.24 7.29 -13.14
N VAL A 117 4.25 7.13 -12.25
CA VAL A 117 4.27 6.05 -11.24
C VAL A 117 3.37 4.90 -11.66
N ASP A 118 3.96 3.76 -12.00
CA ASP A 118 3.22 2.50 -12.12
C ASP A 118 2.94 1.93 -10.72
N VAL A 119 1.67 1.81 -10.34
CA VAL A 119 1.26 1.26 -9.06
C VAL A 119 1.59 -0.24 -8.94
N GLY A 120 1.77 -0.94 -10.06
CA GLY A 120 2.19 -2.34 -10.10
C GLY A 120 1.11 -3.32 -9.60
N LEU A 121 -0.15 -2.89 -9.69
CA LEU A 121 -1.34 -3.67 -9.35
C LEU A 121 -2.27 -3.74 -10.56
N ASP A 122 -2.99 -4.84 -10.67
CA ASP A 122 -4.13 -4.94 -11.58
C ASP A 122 -5.45 -4.43 -10.95
N GLN A 123 -6.53 -4.39 -11.74
CA GLN A 123 -7.82 -3.88 -11.27
C GLN A 123 -8.45 -4.71 -10.15
N THR A 124 -8.19 -6.02 -10.14
CA THR A 124 -8.68 -6.91 -9.08
C THR A 124 -7.95 -6.60 -7.79
N GLU A 125 -6.63 -6.48 -7.85
CA GLU A 125 -5.79 -6.14 -6.70
C GLU A 125 -6.08 -4.73 -6.18
N LEU A 126 -6.36 -3.78 -7.08
CA LEU A 126 -6.81 -2.45 -6.69
C LEU A 126 -8.18 -2.50 -5.99
N GLY A 127 -9.10 -3.31 -6.48
CA GLY A 127 -10.40 -3.55 -5.84
C GLY A 127 -10.25 -4.13 -4.45
N GLN A 128 -9.35 -5.10 -4.28
CA GLN A 128 -9.00 -5.65 -2.97
C GLN A 128 -8.43 -4.56 -2.06
N ALA A 129 -7.47 -3.76 -2.54
CA ALA A 129 -6.87 -2.67 -1.78
C ALA A 129 -7.87 -1.57 -1.37
N ALA A 130 -8.90 -1.33 -2.19
CA ALA A 130 -9.92 -0.31 -1.96
C ALA A 130 -11.21 -0.84 -1.31
N GLY A 131 -11.35 -2.16 -1.15
CA GLY A 131 -12.59 -2.80 -0.71
C GLY A 131 -13.76 -2.53 -1.67
N LEU A 132 -13.52 -2.63 -2.98
CA LEU A 132 -14.48 -2.36 -4.04
C LEU A 132 -14.55 -3.54 -5.02
N ALA A 133 -15.73 -3.75 -5.60
CA ALA A 133 -15.89 -4.71 -6.69
C ALA A 133 -15.07 -4.30 -7.92
N ARG A 134 -14.56 -5.29 -8.66
CA ARG A 134 -13.76 -5.05 -9.87
C ARG A 134 -14.50 -4.20 -10.92
N SER A 135 -15.81 -4.36 -11.06
CA SER A 135 -16.64 -3.55 -11.98
C SER A 135 -16.64 -2.08 -11.59
N THR A 136 -16.80 -1.77 -10.30
CA THR A 136 -16.71 -0.40 -9.77
C THR A 136 -15.33 0.20 -9.99
N VAL A 137 -14.27 -0.57 -9.74
CA VAL A 137 -12.88 -0.15 -10.02
C VAL A 137 -12.72 0.18 -11.50
N ALA A 138 -13.21 -0.68 -12.40
CA ALA A 138 -13.10 -0.46 -13.84
C ALA A 138 -13.82 0.82 -14.29
N ALA A 139 -15.00 1.12 -13.74
CA ALA A 139 -15.74 2.35 -14.03
C ALA A 139 -14.98 3.59 -13.55
N GLU A 140 -14.47 3.60 -12.31
CA GLU A 140 -13.69 4.74 -11.80
C GLU A 140 -12.37 4.93 -12.56
N LEU A 141 -11.66 3.85 -12.90
CA LEU A 141 -10.45 3.97 -13.72
C LEU A 141 -10.76 4.48 -15.13
N ALA A 142 -11.92 4.17 -15.72
CA ALA A 142 -12.34 4.76 -16.99
C ALA A 142 -12.49 6.28 -16.88
N ARG A 143 -13.20 6.76 -15.87
CA ARG A 143 -13.37 8.19 -15.59
C ARG A 143 -12.03 8.90 -15.37
N LEU A 144 -11.11 8.31 -14.58
CA LEU A 144 -9.79 8.91 -14.35
C LEU A 144 -8.92 8.94 -15.62
N ARG A 145 -9.06 7.96 -16.53
CA ARG A 145 -8.38 7.97 -17.84
C ARG A 145 -8.91 9.06 -18.77
N GLU A 146 -10.23 9.20 -18.85
CA GLU A 146 -10.87 10.26 -19.66
C GLU A 146 -10.42 11.66 -19.21
N GLN A 147 -10.14 11.83 -17.92
CA GLN A 147 -9.60 13.06 -17.34
C GLN A 147 -8.08 13.23 -17.53
N GLY A 148 -7.39 12.25 -18.11
CA GLY A 148 -5.94 12.25 -18.34
C GLY A 148 -5.09 12.04 -17.08
N LEU A 149 -5.68 11.60 -15.96
CA LEU A 149 -4.99 11.48 -14.67
C LEU A 149 -4.17 10.21 -14.56
N ILE A 150 -4.63 9.16 -15.23
CA ILE A 150 -3.98 7.85 -15.24
C ILE A 150 -3.95 7.28 -16.67
N ALA A 151 -3.03 6.35 -16.88
CA ALA A 151 -3.06 5.41 -18.00
C ALA A 151 -3.16 3.99 -17.44
N THR A 152 -3.80 3.08 -18.17
CA THR A 152 -3.88 1.67 -17.77
C THR A 152 -3.44 0.79 -18.91
N SER A 153 -2.73 -0.30 -18.60
CA SER A 153 -2.46 -1.39 -19.53
C SER A 153 -2.63 -2.72 -18.81
N ARG A 154 -2.31 -3.84 -19.49
CA ARG A 154 -2.47 -5.16 -18.88
C ARG A 154 -1.59 -5.26 -17.62
N ARG A 155 -2.24 -5.41 -16.46
CA ARG A 155 -1.61 -5.50 -15.11
C ARG A 155 -0.82 -4.26 -14.69
N ARG A 156 -1.12 -3.09 -15.25
CA ARG A 156 -0.47 -1.83 -14.84
C ARG A 156 -1.47 -0.69 -14.78
N ILE A 157 -1.31 0.12 -13.75
CA ILE A 157 -2.06 1.36 -13.56
C ILE A 157 -1.01 2.43 -13.30
N VAL A 158 -0.89 3.38 -14.22
CA VAL A 158 0.16 4.39 -14.22
C VAL A 158 -0.46 5.74 -13.90
N ILE A 159 -0.01 6.38 -12.84
CA ILE A 159 -0.40 7.75 -12.49
C ILE A 159 0.39 8.70 -13.39
N ILE A 160 -0.33 9.50 -14.16
CA ILE A 160 0.23 10.48 -15.10
C ILE A 160 0.34 11.84 -14.43
N ASP A 161 -0.72 12.29 -13.77
CA ASP A 161 -0.77 13.58 -13.07
C ASP A 161 -1.04 13.37 -11.58
N LEU A 162 0.04 13.19 -10.81
CA LEU A 162 -0.02 12.97 -9.37
C LEU A 162 -0.56 14.17 -8.60
N SER A 163 -0.23 15.38 -9.05
CA SER A 163 -0.62 16.63 -8.39
C SER A 163 -2.14 16.84 -8.50
N ARG A 164 -2.70 16.67 -9.70
CA ARG A 164 -4.13 16.80 -9.93
C ARG A 164 -4.91 15.66 -9.29
N LEU A 165 -4.38 14.44 -9.29
CA LEU A 165 -4.98 13.32 -8.57
C LEU A 165 -5.07 13.59 -7.05
N ARG A 166 -4.03 14.18 -6.46
CA ARG A 166 -4.05 14.61 -5.04
C ARG A 166 -5.09 15.70 -4.78
N ALA A 167 -5.18 16.69 -5.65
CA ALA A 167 -6.16 17.77 -5.51
C ALA A 167 -7.61 17.23 -5.51
N LEU A 168 -7.94 16.35 -6.46
CA LEU A 168 -9.27 15.73 -6.54
C LEU A 168 -9.57 14.81 -5.36
N ALA A 169 -8.60 14.03 -4.90
CA ALA A 169 -8.75 13.19 -3.72
C ALA A 169 -9.02 13.99 -2.43
N ALA A 170 -8.52 15.23 -2.36
CA ALA A 170 -8.77 16.14 -1.24
C ALA A 170 -10.12 16.87 -1.36
N SER A 171 -10.52 17.26 -2.57
CA SER A 171 -11.76 18.03 -2.80
C SER A 171 -13.05 17.22 -2.64
N ASP A 172 -13.04 15.92 -2.94
CA ASP A 172 -14.24 15.08 -2.87
C ASP A 172 -14.68 14.72 -1.42
N HIS A 173 -14.20 15.42 -0.41
CA HIS A 173 -14.69 15.31 0.97
C HIS A 173 -15.99 16.10 1.22
N GLY A 174 -16.60 16.70 0.18
CA GLY A 174 -17.60 17.77 0.36
C GLY A 174 -18.87 17.75 -0.50
N ASN A 175 -19.21 16.67 -1.22
CA ASN A 175 -20.52 16.58 -1.89
C ASN A 175 -21.26 15.31 -1.44
N VAL A 176 -21.97 15.44 -0.33
CA VAL A 176 -23.16 14.63 0.01
C VAL A 176 -24.35 15.57 0.03
#